data_AF-A0A7J4IJ10-F1
#
_entry.id   AF-A0A7J4IJ10-F1
#
_cell.length_a   1.000
_cell.length_b   1.000
_cell.length_c   1.000
_cell.angle_alpha   90.00
_cell.angle_beta   90.00
_cell.angle_gamma   90.00
#
_symmetry.space_group_name_H-M   'P 1'
#
loop_
_entity.id
_entity.type
_entity.pdbx_description
1 polymer ?
#
loop_
_entity_poly.entity_id
_entity_poly.type
_entity_poly.pdbx_seq_one_letter_code
_entity_poly.pdbx_strand_id
1 'polypeptide(L)'
;MHPRALLPALVLLAMLAVCAGCTGDPAAVTPTPSVRADTALIAPELLAAYVPPAPPGWRLMAPSSPLSLEEGGVPYVSVTASYISDGGPNGTVGPGADLTIQDTAGRSVGLRRLVDRLAAAPENGTAPARTTLGGQPAFMIGDGAVTGAYLVVADRYVVYLAVTEGTRADFDSFVAALDLEGLSGQR
;
A
#
# COMPACT_ATOMS: atom_id res chain seq x y z
N MET A 1 19.96 56.96 -0.30
CA MET A 1 18.55 57.29 -0.61
C MET A 1 17.68 56.61 0.44
N HIS A 2 17.20 57.41 1.39
CA HIS A 2 16.09 57.09 2.30
C HIS A 2 14.77 57.06 1.49
N PRO A 3 13.59 56.63 2.01
CA PRO A 3 13.29 56.19 3.39
C PRO A 3 12.28 55.01 3.53
N ARG A 4 12.13 54.54 4.79
CA ARG A 4 10.88 54.32 5.59
C ARG A 4 9.70 53.59 4.95
N ALA A 5 8.84 52.86 5.65
CA ALA A 5 8.62 52.37 7.02
C ALA A 5 7.31 51.54 6.89
N LEU A 6 6.76 50.79 7.83
CA LEU A 6 6.21 51.16 9.13
C LEU A 6 5.49 49.87 9.60
N LEU A 7 5.82 49.39 10.80
CA LEU A 7 4.87 48.64 11.63
C LEU A 7 3.79 49.63 12.13
N PRO A 8 2.54 49.19 12.35
CA PRO A 8 2.10 48.86 13.72
C PRO A 8 1.17 47.62 13.74
N ALA A 9 1.24 46.69 14.68
CA ALA A 9 0.84 46.78 16.08
C ALA A 9 -0.63 47.21 16.32
N LEU A 10 -1.37 46.30 16.99
CA LEU A 10 -2.50 46.54 17.89
C LEU A 10 -3.87 46.94 17.29
N VAL A 11 -4.92 46.16 17.55
CA VAL A 11 -6.03 46.50 18.48
C VAL A 11 -7.14 45.43 18.44
N LEU A 12 -7.36 44.87 19.64
CA LEU A 12 -8.54 44.17 20.16
C LEU A 12 -9.87 44.73 19.62
N LEU A 13 -10.79 43.87 19.17
CA LEU A 13 -12.22 44.14 19.36
C LEU A 13 -12.97 42.85 19.70
N ALA A 14 -13.52 42.86 20.91
CA ALA A 14 -14.48 41.91 21.42
C ALA A 14 -15.77 41.94 20.57
N MET A 15 -16.27 40.77 20.21
CA MET A 15 -17.70 40.57 19.99
C MET A 15 -18.19 39.44 20.88
N LEU A 16 -18.83 39.87 21.97
CA LEU A 16 -19.78 39.09 22.74
C LEU A 16 -20.96 38.73 21.84
N ALA A 17 -21.10 37.46 21.49
CA ALA A 17 -22.40 36.89 21.13
C ALA A 17 -22.80 35.93 22.26
N VAL A 18 -23.64 36.46 23.15
CA VAL A 18 -24.43 35.68 24.10
C VAL A 18 -25.45 34.90 23.27
N CYS A 19 -25.16 33.63 22.97
CA CYS A 19 -26.19 32.67 22.61
C CYS A 19 -26.59 31.91 23.86
N ALA A 20 -27.53 32.51 24.60
CA ALA A 20 -28.34 31.79 25.57
C ALA A 20 -29.32 30.89 24.80
N GLY A 21 -29.34 29.60 25.16
CA GLY A 21 -30.47 28.72 24.87
C GLY A 21 -30.45 28.00 23.54
N CYS A 22 -29.69 26.92 23.45
CA CYS A 22 -30.15 25.66 22.89
C CYS A 22 -29.47 24.54 23.67
N THR A 23 -30.18 24.01 24.66
CA THR A 23 -29.96 22.68 25.23
C THR A 23 -30.17 21.64 24.12
N GLY A 24 -29.14 21.41 23.32
CA GLY A 24 -28.98 20.20 22.55
C GLY A 24 -27.90 19.39 23.24
N ASP A 25 -28.23 18.15 23.62
CA ASP A 25 -27.31 17.18 24.21
C ASP A 25 -25.91 17.27 23.57
N PRO A 26 -24.81 17.13 24.34
CA PRO A 26 -23.56 16.73 23.71
C PRO A 26 -23.83 15.35 23.12
N ALA A 27 -24.16 15.30 21.83
CA ALA A 27 -24.02 14.10 21.05
C ALA A 27 -22.57 13.72 21.23
N ALA A 28 -22.35 12.76 22.11
CA ALA A 28 -21.07 12.19 22.40
C ALA A 28 -20.46 11.90 21.04
N VAL A 29 -19.40 12.63 20.70
CA VAL A 29 -18.49 12.24 19.64
C VAL A 29 -17.97 10.91 20.13
N THR A 30 -18.64 9.84 19.72
CA THR A 30 -18.21 8.50 20.01
C THR A 30 -16.90 8.41 19.24
N PRO A 31 -15.73 8.33 19.90
CA PRO A 31 -14.52 8.05 19.16
C PRO A 31 -14.82 6.79 18.36
N THR A 32 -14.72 6.88 17.04
CA THR A 32 -14.80 5.74 16.15
C THR A 32 -13.91 4.67 16.76
N PRO A 33 -14.42 3.44 17.01
CA PRO A 33 -13.63 2.43 17.68
C PRO A 33 -12.34 2.25 16.90
N SER A 34 -11.23 2.51 17.59
CA SER A 34 -9.89 2.14 17.17
C SER A 34 -9.92 0.68 16.70
N VAL A 35 -9.88 0.48 15.39
CA VAL A 35 -9.59 -0.83 14.80
C VAL A 35 -8.08 -1.01 15.00
N ARG A 36 -7.53 -2.06 15.60
CA ARG A 36 -8.05 -3.24 16.30
C ARG A 36 -6.90 -3.69 17.21
N ALA A 37 -7.13 -4.76 17.96
CA ALA A 37 -6.19 -5.50 18.80
C ALA A 37 -4.72 -5.41 18.37
N ASP A 38 -3.84 -5.45 19.37
CA ASP A 38 -2.40 -5.68 19.29
C ASP A 38 -2.13 -6.92 18.41
N THR A 39 -2.19 -6.74 17.09
CA THR A 39 -2.21 -7.84 16.14
C THR A 39 -0.76 -8.12 15.87
N ALA A 40 -0.23 -9.12 16.57
CA ALA A 40 1.14 -9.54 16.42
C ALA A 40 1.47 -9.73 14.93
N LEU A 41 2.61 -9.20 14.51
CA LEU A 41 3.12 -9.41 13.17
C LEU A 41 3.26 -10.92 12.91
N ILE A 42 2.90 -11.35 11.70
CA ILE A 42 3.19 -12.70 11.26
C ILE A 42 4.71 -12.94 11.28
N ALA A 43 5.14 -14.15 11.60
CA ALA A 43 6.56 -14.49 11.50
C ALA A 43 7.04 -14.34 10.04
N PRO A 44 8.24 -13.81 9.78
CA PRO A 44 8.77 -13.61 8.43
C PRO A 44 8.72 -14.88 7.55
N GLU A 45 9.01 -16.04 8.13
CA GLU A 45 9.02 -17.34 7.46
C GLU A 45 7.62 -17.81 7.09
N LEU A 46 6.62 -17.49 7.93
CA LEU A 46 5.21 -17.77 7.63
C LEU A 46 4.69 -16.85 6.52
N LEU A 47 5.15 -15.60 6.47
CA LEU A 47 4.81 -14.72 5.35
C LEU A 47 5.44 -15.20 4.03
N ALA A 48 6.64 -15.79 4.10
CA ALA A 48 7.33 -16.31 2.92
C ALA A 48 6.59 -17.48 2.26
N ALA A 49 5.79 -18.23 3.01
CA ALA A 49 4.95 -19.30 2.47
C ALA A 49 3.88 -18.78 1.49
N TYR A 50 3.57 -17.48 1.50
CA TYR A 50 2.62 -16.85 0.57
C TYR A 50 3.27 -16.32 -0.71
N VAL A 51 4.58 -16.48 -0.87
CA VAL A 51 5.24 -16.25 -2.16
C VAL A 51 4.82 -17.38 -3.11
N PRO A 52 4.13 -17.06 -4.22
CA PRO A 52 3.63 -18.09 -5.12
C PRO A 52 4.79 -18.75 -5.87
N PRO A 53 4.61 -20.02 -6.28
CA PRO A 53 5.50 -20.62 -7.26
C PRO A 53 5.49 -19.80 -8.55
N ALA A 54 6.58 -19.89 -9.33
CA ALA A 54 6.64 -19.21 -10.62
C ALA A 54 5.56 -19.77 -11.58
N PRO A 55 4.78 -18.90 -12.26
CA PRO A 55 3.86 -19.34 -13.31
C PRO A 55 4.57 -20.07 -14.46
N PRO A 56 3.85 -20.82 -15.32
CA PRO A 56 4.46 -21.49 -16.47
C PRO A 56 5.25 -20.51 -17.36
N GLY A 57 6.48 -20.89 -17.72
CA GLY A 57 7.37 -20.05 -18.53
C GLY A 57 8.14 -18.99 -17.73
N TRP A 58 8.04 -19.03 -16.41
CA TRP A 58 8.78 -18.19 -15.47
C TRP A 58 9.55 -19.05 -14.48
N ARG A 59 10.63 -18.49 -13.94
CA ARG A 59 11.37 -19.07 -12.82
C ARG A 59 11.73 -18.03 -11.79
N LEU A 60 11.82 -18.47 -10.54
CA LEU A 60 12.30 -17.65 -9.44
C LEU A 60 13.81 -17.42 -9.59
N MET A 61 14.28 -16.18 -9.45
CA MET A 61 15.70 -15.84 -9.60
C MET A 61 16.54 -16.28 -8.40
N ALA A 62 15.97 -16.23 -7.20
CA ALA A 62 16.60 -16.62 -5.94
C ALA A 62 15.50 -16.94 -4.91
N PRO A 63 15.79 -17.70 -3.85
CA PRO A 63 14.85 -17.88 -2.75
C PRO A 63 14.29 -16.54 -2.25
N SER A 64 13.00 -16.51 -1.90
CA SER A 64 12.36 -15.31 -1.35
C SER A 64 13.11 -14.81 -0.11
N SER A 65 13.16 -13.51 0.09
CA SER A 65 13.88 -12.88 1.19
C SER A 65 12.91 -12.32 2.24
N PRO A 66 12.62 -13.06 3.32
CA PRO A 66 11.82 -12.55 4.43
C PRO A 66 12.67 -11.68 5.36
N LEU A 67 12.12 -10.54 5.77
CA LEU A 67 12.79 -9.54 6.60
C LEU A 67 11.82 -8.95 7.63
N SER A 68 12.30 -8.80 8.86
CA SER A 68 11.70 -7.91 9.85
C SER A 68 12.30 -6.52 9.70
N LEU A 69 11.47 -5.52 9.54
CA LEU A 69 11.84 -4.13 9.27
C LEU A 69 11.19 -3.20 10.29
N GLU A 70 11.71 -1.99 10.40
CA GLU A 70 11.15 -0.94 11.25
C GLU A 70 11.19 0.39 10.50
N GLU A 71 10.11 1.16 10.59
CA GLU A 71 10.04 2.51 10.05
C GLU A 71 9.40 3.44 11.07
N GLY A 72 10.16 4.44 11.53
CA GLY A 72 9.67 5.41 12.51
C GLY A 72 9.24 4.78 13.85
N GLY A 73 9.94 3.74 14.30
CA GLY A 73 9.61 3.02 15.54
C GLY A 73 8.48 2.00 15.40
N VAL A 74 7.92 1.82 14.20
CA VAL A 74 6.83 0.88 13.95
C VAL A 74 7.37 -0.32 13.16
N PRO A 75 7.35 -1.53 13.73
CA PRO A 75 7.84 -2.72 13.05
C PRO A 75 6.86 -3.20 11.99
N TYR A 76 7.37 -3.86 10.96
CA TYR A 76 6.59 -4.57 9.95
C TYR A 76 7.42 -5.71 9.35
N VAL A 77 6.76 -6.64 8.67
CA VAL A 77 7.42 -7.78 8.03
C VAL A 77 7.26 -7.67 6.53
N SER A 78 8.31 -7.98 5.78
CA SER A 78 8.33 -7.90 4.32
C SER A 78 8.95 -9.17 3.75
N VAL A 79 8.38 -9.68 2.66
CA VAL A 79 9.00 -10.72 1.84
C VAL A 79 9.06 -10.24 0.41
N THR A 80 10.23 -10.39 -0.21
CA THR A 80 10.43 -10.06 -1.64
C THR A 80 10.80 -11.29 -2.44
N ALA A 81 10.31 -11.34 -3.68
CA ALA A 81 10.63 -12.38 -4.65
C ALA A 81 10.72 -11.76 -6.06
N SER A 82 11.71 -12.21 -6.83
CA SER A 82 11.90 -11.77 -8.22
C SER A 82 11.91 -12.97 -9.15
N TYR A 83 11.28 -12.81 -10.30
CA TYR A 83 11.09 -13.83 -11.32
C TYR A 83 11.61 -13.33 -12.66
N ILE A 84 12.05 -14.27 -13.48
CA ILE A 84 12.45 -14.01 -14.86
C ILE A 84 11.76 -15.00 -15.78
N SER A 85 11.36 -14.53 -16.97
CA SER A 85 10.84 -15.40 -18.00
C SER A 85 11.93 -16.30 -18.57
N ASP A 86 11.60 -17.57 -18.82
CA ASP A 86 12.48 -18.54 -19.47
C ASP A 86 12.66 -18.26 -20.98
N GLY A 87 11.82 -17.40 -21.56
CA GLY A 87 11.66 -17.19 -22.99
C GLY A 87 12.52 -16.10 -23.64
N GLY A 88 13.54 -15.57 -22.96
CA GLY A 88 14.41 -14.53 -23.53
C GLY A 88 15.13 -15.01 -24.79
N PRO A 89 14.88 -14.42 -25.98
CA PRO A 89 15.56 -14.84 -27.20
C PRO A 89 17.08 -14.63 -27.08
N ASN A 90 17.87 -15.64 -27.45
CA ASN A 90 19.34 -15.56 -27.50
C ASN A 90 20.05 -15.28 -26.16
N GLY A 91 19.44 -15.65 -25.03
CA GLY A 91 20.06 -15.47 -23.72
C GLY A 91 20.05 -14.02 -23.21
N THR A 92 19.21 -13.16 -23.79
CA THR A 92 18.88 -11.87 -23.16
C THR A 92 18.02 -12.08 -21.93
N VAL A 93 18.11 -11.14 -20.98
CA VAL A 93 17.19 -11.06 -19.85
C VAL A 93 15.78 -10.89 -20.42
N GLY A 94 14.93 -11.91 -20.25
CA GLY A 94 13.52 -11.82 -20.63
C GLY A 94 12.75 -10.91 -19.66
N PRO A 95 11.42 -10.78 -19.85
CA PRO A 95 10.56 -10.06 -18.93
C PRO A 95 10.84 -10.44 -17.46
N GLY A 96 10.79 -9.43 -16.59
CA GLY A 96 11.00 -9.57 -15.16
C GLY A 96 9.70 -9.41 -14.38
N ALA A 97 9.59 -10.03 -13.22
CA ALA A 97 8.51 -9.74 -12.29
C ALA A 97 9.02 -9.62 -10.87
N ASP A 98 8.53 -8.63 -10.13
CA ASP A 98 8.85 -8.40 -8.73
C ASP A 98 7.58 -8.48 -7.89
N LEU A 99 7.66 -9.25 -6.81
CA LEU A 99 6.63 -9.41 -5.81
C LEU A 99 7.18 -8.95 -4.46
N THR A 100 6.38 -8.18 -3.74
CA THR A 100 6.62 -7.85 -2.33
C THR A 100 5.32 -8.04 -1.55
N ILE A 101 5.37 -8.79 -0.45
CA ILE A 101 4.25 -8.95 0.48
C ILE A 101 4.67 -8.34 1.81
N GLN A 102 3.87 -7.44 2.36
CA GLN A 102 4.12 -6.82 3.67
C GLN A 102 2.99 -7.07 4.65
N ASP A 103 3.33 -7.52 5.86
CA ASP A 103 2.45 -7.43 7.02
C ASP A 103 2.77 -6.18 7.81
N THR A 104 1.84 -5.23 7.78
CA THR A 104 1.97 -3.96 8.53
C THR A 104 1.15 -3.97 9.82
N ALA A 105 0.42 -5.05 10.11
CA ALA A 105 -0.62 -5.10 11.13
C ALA A 105 -1.64 -3.94 11.00
N GLY A 106 -1.90 -3.50 9.76
CA GLY A 106 -2.81 -2.38 9.46
C GLY A 106 -2.25 -0.97 9.73
N ARG A 107 -0.95 -0.86 10.05
CA ARG A 107 -0.30 0.43 10.37
C ARG A 107 0.25 1.12 9.12
N SER A 108 0.24 2.45 9.08
CA SER A 108 0.73 3.27 7.95
C SER A 108 2.27 3.32 7.83
N VAL A 109 2.90 2.17 7.61
CA VAL A 109 4.36 1.98 7.36
C VAL A 109 4.61 1.18 6.09
N GLY A 110 5.84 1.24 5.56
CA GLY A 110 6.20 0.53 4.34
C GLY A 110 5.28 0.89 3.17
N LEU A 111 4.85 -0.12 2.42
CA LEU A 111 3.93 0.03 1.29
C LEU A 111 2.54 0.48 1.72
N ARG A 112 2.10 0.21 2.95
CA ARG A 112 0.79 0.66 3.42
C ARG A 112 0.67 2.18 3.42
N ARG A 113 1.72 2.89 3.82
CA ARG A 113 1.73 4.36 3.73
C ARG A 113 1.56 4.87 2.30
N LEU A 114 2.15 4.18 1.32
CA LEU A 114 1.98 4.55 -0.08
C LEU A 114 0.53 4.33 -0.52
N VAL A 115 -0.04 3.15 -0.24
CA VAL A 115 -1.44 2.83 -0.55
C VAL A 115 -2.40 3.82 0.10
N ASP A 116 -2.22 4.15 1.39
CA ASP A 116 -3.08 5.12 2.09
C ASP A 116 -3.08 6.50 1.36
N ARG A 117 -1.93 6.94 0.85
CA ARG A 117 -1.84 8.16 0.04
C ARG A 117 -2.56 8.04 -1.30
N LEU A 118 -2.47 6.88 -1.98
CA LEU A 118 -3.19 6.62 -3.23
C LEU A 118 -4.72 6.57 -3.00
N ALA A 119 -5.14 6.00 -1.87
CA ALA A 119 -6.54 5.96 -1.45
C ALA A 119 -7.10 7.35 -1.11
N ALA A 120 -6.27 8.23 -0.55
CA ALA A 120 -6.65 9.61 -0.26
C ALA A 120 -6.58 10.55 -1.46
N ALA A 121 -5.87 10.18 -2.53
CA ALA A 121 -5.70 11.02 -3.71
C ALA A 121 -7.05 11.27 -4.42
N PRO A 122 -7.32 12.51 -4.87
CA PRO A 122 -8.48 12.78 -5.70
C PRO A 122 -8.37 12.04 -7.04
N GLU A 123 -9.50 11.62 -7.59
CA GLU A 123 -9.55 10.99 -8.91
C GLU A 123 -9.46 12.06 -9.99
N ASN A 124 -8.23 12.48 -10.31
CA ASN A 124 -7.96 13.55 -11.26
C ASN A 124 -7.06 13.08 -12.42
N GLY A 125 -7.43 11.97 -13.09
CA GLY A 125 -6.86 11.50 -14.36
C GLY A 125 -5.38 11.07 -14.35
N THR A 126 -4.59 11.53 -13.37
CA THR A 126 -3.17 11.22 -13.16
C THR A 126 -2.96 10.28 -11.96
N ALA A 127 -4.00 10.03 -11.17
CA ALA A 127 -3.94 9.09 -10.06
C ALA A 127 -3.93 7.63 -10.58
N PRO A 128 -3.23 6.70 -9.90
CA PRO A 128 -3.30 5.28 -10.20
C PRO A 128 -4.74 4.78 -10.27
N ALA A 129 -5.05 3.98 -11.29
CA ALA A 129 -6.41 3.50 -11.49
C ALA A 129 -6.82 2.53 -10.36
N ARG A 130 -7.91 2.87 -9.67
CA ARG A 130 -8.51 2.01 -8.64
C ARG A 130 -9.25 0.85 -9.29
N THR A 131 -9.06 -0.35 -8.78
CA THR A 131 -9.70 -1.56 -9.30
C THR A 131 -9.84 -2.62 -8.22
N THR A 132 -10.24 -3.83 -8.61
CA THR A 132 -10.25 -5.01 -7.77
C THR A 132 -9.48 -6.14 -8.48
N LEU A 133 -8.59 -6.82 -7.76
CA LEU A 133 -7.83 -7.98 -8.24
C LEU A 133 -8.01 -9.13 -7.25
N GLY A 134 -8.47 -10.29 -7.73
CA GLY A 134 -8.77 -11.44 -6.85
C GLY A 134 -9.74 -11.11 -5.71
N GLY A 135 -10.69 -10.20 -5.95
CA GLY A 135 -11.64 -9.71 -4.94
C GLY A 135 -11.07 -8.69 -3.95
N GLN A 136 -9.79 -8.33 -4.04
CA GLN A 136 -9.14 -7.38 -3.14
C GLN A 136 -9.02 -5.98 -3.77
N PRO A 137 -9.18 -4.89 -2.98
CA PRO A 137 -8.91 -3.54 -3.45
C PRO A 137 -7.50 -3.40 -4.01
N ALA A 138 -7.35 -2.78 -5.17
CA ALA A 138 -6.07 -2.61 -5.82
C ALA A 138 -5.89 -1.24 -6.50
N PHE A 139 -4.65 -0.81 -6.62
CA PHE A 139 -4.22 0.37 -7.37
C PHE A 139 -3.28 -0.07 -8.49
N MET A 140 -3.75 0.03 -9.74
CA MET A 140 -2.94 -0.28 -10.91
C MET A 140 -1.88 0.78 -11.14
N ILE A 141 -0.66 0.35 -11.43
CA ILE A 141 0.49 1.19 -11.79
C ILE A 141 1.11 0.66 -13.09
N GLY A 142 1.78 1.54 -13.84
CA GLY A 142 2.45 1.15 -15.06
C GLY A 142 2.63 2.31 -16.04
N ASP A 143 3.56 2.13 -16.97
CA ASP A 143 3.97 3.11 -17.97
C ASP A 143 4.20 2.50 -19.35
N GLY A 144 3.50 1.39 -19.65
CA GLY A 144 3.58 0.67 -20.92
C GLY A 144 4.67 -0.39 -20.95
N ALA A 145 5.83 -0.13 -20.34
CA ALA A 145 6.85 -1.15 -20.09
C ALA A 145 6.54 -1.96 -18.83
N VAL A 146 5.92 -1.34 -17.82
CA VAL A 146 5.53 -2.00 -16.58
C VAL A 146 4.01 -2.15 -16.51
N THR A 147 3.55 -3.32 -16.08
CA THR A 147 2.18 -3.53 -15.57
C THR A 147 2.28 -4.03 -14.13
N GLY A 148 1.75 -3.26 -13.18
CA GLY A 148 1.81 -3.63 -11.77
C GLY A 148 0.60 -3.18 -10.97
N ALA A 149 0.53 -3.61 -9.71
CA ALA A 149 -0.47 -3.16 -8.77
C ALA A 149 0.02 -3.20 -7.32
N TYR A 150 -0.58 -2.34 -6.50
CA TYR A 150 -0.64 -2.52 -5.05
C TYR A 150 -2.00 -3.11 -4.68
N LEU A 151 -2.04 -4.23 -3.97
CA LEU A 151 -3.26 -4.86 -3.45
C LEU A 151 -3.29 -4.72 -1.93
N VAL A 152 -4.47 -4.44 -1.38
CA VAL A 152 -4.71 -4.43 0.07
C VAL A 152 -5.51 -5.68 0.44
N VAL A 153 -4.94 -6.55 1.26
CA VAL A 153 -5.57 -7.82 1.67
C VAL A 153 -5.94 -7.76 3.14
N ALA A 154 -7.23 -7.98 3.43
CA ALA A 154 -7.80 -7.96 4.78
C ALA A 154 -7.46 -6.69 5.61
N ASP A 155 -7.26 -5.56 4.95
CA ASP A 155 -6.86 -4.29 5.57
C ASP A 155 -5.54 -4.34 6.39
N ARG A 156 -4.74 -5.39 6.18
CA ARG A 156 -3.54 -5.68 6.99
C ARG A 156 -2.30 -5.83 6.13
N TYR A 157 -2.42 -6.63 5.07
CA TYR A 157 -1.33 -6.92 4.18
C TYR A 157 -1.36 -6.01 2.98
N VAL A 158 -0.18 -5.66 2.48
CA VAL A 158 -0.02 -4.97 1.20
C VAL A 158 0.84 -5.84 0.29
N VAL A 159 0.32 -6.13 -0.89
CA VAL A 159 1.03 -6.87 -1.93
C VAL A 159 1.38 -5.89 -3.05
N TYR A 160 2.66 -5.78 -3.38
CA TYR A 160 3.11 -5.14 -4.61
C TYR A 160 3.51 -6.22 -5.60
N LEU A 161 2.96 -6.13 -6.81
CA LEU A 161 3.32 -7.00 -7.92
C LEU A 161 3.58 -6.11 -9.13
N ALA A 162 4.71 -6.28 -9.80
CA ALA A 162 4.99 -5.64 -11.07
C ALA A 162 5.60 -6.62 -12.05
N VAL A 163 5.15 -6.56 -13.30
CA VAL A 163 5.73 -7.27 -14.44
C VAL A 163 6.29 -6.23 -15.39
N THR A 164 7.59 -6.33 -15.66
CA THR A 164 8.38 -5.43 -16.50
C THR A 164 8.69 -6.11 -17.82
N GLU A 165 8.40 -5.42 -18.92
CA GLU A 165 8.54 -5.88 -20.30
C GLU A 165 7.69 -7.12 -20.66
N GLY A 166 6.82 -7.56 -19.75
CA GLY A 166 5.88 -8.65 -19.97
C GLY A 166 4.53 -8.17 -20.47
N THR A 167 3.65 -9.12 -20.75
CA THR A 167 2.28 -8.85 -21.21
C THR A 167 1.31 -8.68 -20.04
N ARG A 168 0.12 -8.16 -20.34
CA ARG A 168 -0.99 -8.16 -19.37
C ARG A 168 -1.34 -9.56 -18.89
N ALA A 169 -1.25 -10.57 -19.77
CA ALA A 169 -1.52 -11.96 -19.42
C ALA A 169 -0.50 -12.51 -18.42
N ASP A 170 0.78 -12.11 -18.54
CA ASP A 170 1.81 -12.48 -17.56
C ASP A 170 1.45 -11.90 -16.18
N PHE A 171 1.10 -10.62 -16.10
CA PHE A 171 0.63 -10.00 -14.86
C PHE A 171 -0.58 -10.73 -14.27
N ASP A 172 -1.60 -11.01 -15.09
CA ASP A 172 -2.80 -11.71 -14.64
C ASP A 172 -2.48 -13.14 -14.16
N SER A 173 -1.48 -13.82 -14.74
CA SER A 173 -1.02 -15.14 -14.28
C SER A 173 -0.38 -15.11 -12.89
N PHE A 174 0.41 -14.07 -12.60
CA PHE A 174 0.97 -13.87 -11.26
C PHE A 174 -0.13 -13.54 -10.26
N VAL A 175 -1.09 -12.68 -10.61
CA VAL A 175 -2.26 -12.39 -9.75
C VAL A 175 -3.04 -13.66 -9.44
N ALA A 176 -3.27 -14.53 -10.44
CA ALA A 176 -3.98 -15.80 -10.25
C ALA A 176 -3.20 -16.80 -9.36
N ALA A 177 -1.88 -16.70 -9.31
CA ALA A 177 -1.04 -17.57 -8.48
C ALA A 177 -0.99 -17.14 -7.01
N LEU A 178 -1.36 -15.89 -6.68
CA LEU A 178 -1.34 -15.40 -5.30
C LEU A 178 -2.45 -16.05 -4.45
N ASP A 179 -2.06 -16.59 -3.29
CA ASP A 179 -3.01 -17.07 -2.28
C ASP A 179 -3.56 -15.91 -1.42
N LEU A 180 -4.39 -15.07 -2.06
CA LEU A 180 -5.01 -13.91 -1.42
C LEU A 180 -6.04 -14.33 -0.35
N GLU A 181 -6.69 -15.49 -0.53
CA GLU A 181 -7.63 -16.05 0.44
C GLU A 181 -6.89 -16.47 1.72
N GLY A 182 -5.82 -17.25 1.58
CA GLY A 182 -4.98 -17.67 2.70
C GLY A 182 -4.41 -16.48 3.47
N LEU A 183 -3.88 -15.47 2.77
CA LEU A 183 -3.44 -14.21 3.39
C LEU A 183 -4.58 -13.53 4.17
N SER A 184 -5.79 -13.47 3.58
CA SER A 184 -6.94 -12.83 4.23
C SER A 184 -7.43 -13.54 5.49
N GLY A 185 -7.11 -14.83 5.63
CA GLY A 185 -7.42 -15.69 6.77
C GLY A 185 -6.45 -15.57 7.96
N GLN A 186 -5.27 -14.96 7.77
CA GLN A 186 -4.24 -14.80 8.82
C GLN A 186 -4.54 -13.65 9.82
N ARG A 187 -5.79 -13.47 10.23
CA ARG A 187 -6.22 -12.34 11.08
C ARG A 187 -5.82 -12.50 12.54
#